data_AF-A0A1V6INE7-F1
#
_entry.id   AF-A0A1V6INE7-F1
#
_cell.length_a   1.000
_cell.length_b   1.000
_cell.length_c   1.000
_cell.angle_alpha   90.00
_cell.angle_beta   90.00
_cell.angle_gamma   90.00
#
_symmetry.space_group_name_H-M   'P 1'
#
loop_
_entity.id
_entity.type
_entity.pdbx_description
1 polymer ?
#
loop_
_entity_poly.entity_id
_entity_poly.type
_entity_poly.pdbx_seq_one_letter_code
_entity_poly.pdbx_strand_id
1 'polypeptide(L)'
;MREVSEEKLAKYFEIAKKAFDDIKINPPKGSHMEKVANDYLDMAKRYYEDAKYFKEKGDYVTAFASLNYLHGYLDAGARLGVFKVSTTKYFAFEEETR
;
A
#
# COMPACT_ATOMS: atom_id res chain seq x y z
N MET A 1 0.19 18.63 -19.99
CA MET A 1 0.31 17.28 -19.41
C MET A 1 -0.57 17.26 -18.16
N ARG A 2 -1.34 16.19 -17.85
CA ARG A 2 -2.14 16.15 -16.62
C ARG A 2 -1.19 15.91 -15.44
N GLU A 3 -0.70 17.00 -14.83
CA GLU A 3 0.20 16.93 -13.69
C GLU A 3 -0.54 16.47 -12.42
N VAL A 4 0.14 15.69 -11.58
CA VAL A 4 -0.35 15.35 -10.23
C VAL A 4 -0.08 16.57 -9.35
N SER A 5 -1.13 17.13 -8.74
CA SER A 5 -0.97 18.25 -7.80
C SER A 5 -0.33 17.79 -6.49
N GLU A 6 0.34 18.71 -5.79
CA GLU A 6 0.91 18.45 -4.47
C GLU A 6 -0.16 17.97 -3.47
N GLU A 7 -1.34 18.60 -3.49
CA GLU A 7 -2.48 18.22 -2.66
C GLU A 7 -2.92 16.76 -2.93
N LYS A 8 -3.03 16.38 -4.20
CA LYS A 8 -3.39 15.01 -4.57
C LYS A 8 -2.32 14.02 -4.11
N LEU A 9 -1.05 14.36 -4.28
CA LEU A 9 0.06 13.51 -3.85
C LEU A 9 0.06 13.35 -2.32
N ALA A 10 -0.08 14.44 -1.58
CA ALA A 10 -0.16 14.43 -0.12
C ALA A 10 -1.31 13.56 0.39
N LYS A 11 -2.49 13.68 -0.21
CA LYS A 11 -3.65 12.83 0.09
C LYS A 11 -3.33 11.34 -0.10
N TYR A 12 -2.62 10.97 -1.17
CA TYR A 12 -2.28 9.57 -1.41
C TYR A 12 -1.21 9.04 -0.43
N PHE A 13 -0.27 9.87 -0.01
CA PHE A 13 0.63 9.51 1.10
C PHE A 13 -0.12 9.23 2.39
N GLU A 14 -1.14 10.05 2.71
CA GLU A 14 -1.98 9.81 3.89
C GLU A 14 -2.76 8.50 3.79
N ILE A 15 -3.35 8.20 2.62
CA ILE A 15 -4.07 6.95 2.40
C ILE A 15 -3.12 5.76 2.54
N ALA A 16 -1.94 5.80 1.92
CA ALA A 16 -0.93 4.74 2.01
C ALA A 16 -0.49 4.50 3.46
N LYS A 17 -0.26 5.57 4.22
CA LYS A 17 0.09 5.46 5.64
C LYS A 17 -1.03 4.81 6.45
N LYS A 18 -2.28 5.23 6.25
CA LYS A 18 -3.44 4.65 6.94
C LYS A 18 -3.64 3.17 6.59
N ALA A 19 -3.37 2.78 5.35
CA ALA A 19 -3.41 1.38 4.95
C ALA A 19 -2.32 0.54 5.64
N PHE A 20 -1.08 1.05 5.75
CA PHE A 20 -0.02 0.37 6.50
C PHE A 20 -0.37 0.17 7.97
N ASP A 21 -0.85 1.22 8.64
CA ASP A 21 -1.15 1.20 10.06
C ASP A 21 -2.31 0.23 10.39
N ASP A 22 -3.18 -0.07 9.42
CA ASP A 22 -4.32 -0.97 9.58
C ASP A 22 -3.97 -2.46 9.40
N ILE A 23 -2.88 -2.76 8.68
CA ILE A 23 -2.53 -4.13 8.31
C ILE A 23 -2.02 -4.93 9.51
N LYS A 24 -2.53 -6.15 9.65
CA LYS A 24 -2.01 -7.18 10.54
C LYS A 24 -1.70 -8.44 9.74
N ILE A 25 -0.50 -9.00 9.94
CA ILE A 25 -0.13 -10.30 9.36
C ILE A 25 -1.05 -11.37 9.96
N ASN A 26 -1.74 -12.10 9.10
CA ASN A 26 -2.77 -13.09 9.47
C ASN A 26 -2.27 -14.55 9.52
N PRO A 27 -1.35 -15.02 8.63
CA PRO A 27 -0.92 -16.41 8.62
C PRO A 27 -0.21 -16.85 9.91
N PRO A 28 -0.24 -18.17 10.23
CA PRO A 28 0.52 -18.71 11.35
C PRO A 28 2.02 -18.43 11.23
N LYS A 29 2.65 -18.12 12.38
CA LYS A 29 4.10 -17.92 12.46
C LYS A 29 4.86 -19.18 11.99
N GLY A 30 5.89 -18.97 11.17
CA GLY A 30 6.70 -20.01 10.54
C GLY A 30 6.09 -20.60 9.26
N SER A 31 4.84 -20.27 8.91
CA SER A 31 4.20 -20.80 7.70
C SER A 31 4.80 -20.19 6.42
N HIS A 32 4.65 -20.89 5.30
CA HIS A 32 4.98 -20.33 3.99
C HIS A 32 4.24 -19.01 3.71
N MET A 33 2.97 -18.92 4.14
CA MET A 33 2.16 -17.72 3.94
C MET A 33 2.60 -16.53 4.80
N GLU A 34 3.23 -16.75 5.97
CA GLU A 34 3.87 -15.65 6.71
C GLU A 34 5.03 -15.05 5.90
N LYS A 35 5.81 -15.88 5.20
CA LYS A 35 6.88 -15.39 4.30
C LYS A 35 6.30 -14.55 3.16
N VAL A 36 5.23 -15.03 2.53
CA VAL A 36 4.51 -14.28 1.49
C VAL A 36 3.99 -12.94 2.03
N ALA A 37 3.41 -12.93 3.24
CA ALA A 37 2.94 -11.70 3.89
C ALA A 37 4.10 -10.71 4.12
N ASN A 38 5.24 -11.19 4.60
CA ASN A 38 6.42 -10.38 4.83
C ASN A 38 7.02 -9.84 3.53
N ASP A 39 7.08 -10.65 2.47
CA ASP A 39 7.56 -10.22 1.15
C ASP A 39 6.66 -9.13 0.56
N TYR A 40 5.34 -9.27 0.68
CA TYR A 40 4.39 -8.22 0.25
C TYR A 40 4.59 -6.92 1.04
N LEU A 41 4.79 -7.03 2.35
CA LEU A 41 5.01 -5.87 3.22
C LEU A 41 6.36 -5.19 2.93
N ASP A 42 7.42 -5.97 2.66
CA ASP A 42 8.72 -5.45 2.26
C ASP A 42 8.63 -4.67 0.95
N MET A 43 7.99 -5.27 -0.06
CA MET A 43 7.79 -4.61 -1.35
C MET A 43 6.98 -3.32 -1.19
N ALA A 44 5.88 -3.34 -0.45
CA ALA A 44 5.11 -2.14 -0.17
C ALA A 44 5.97 -1.05 0.50
N LYS A 45 6.77 -1.37 1.52
CA LYS A 45 7.66 -0.41 2.20
C LYS A 45 8.67 0.20 1.24
N ARG A 46 9.28 -0.59 0.36
CA ARG A 46 10.24 -0.11 -0.64
C ARG A 46 9.60 0.92 -1.57
N TYR A 47 8.40 0.64 -2.08
CA TYR A 47 7.66 1.58 -2.92
C TYR A 47 7.18 2.84 -2.16
N TYR A 48 6.98 2.76 -0.84
CA TYR A 48 6.73 3.95 -0.02
C TYR A 48 7.96 4.86 0.05
N GLU A 49 9.15 4.28 0.24
CA GLU A 49 10.40 5.04 0.24
C GLU A 49 10.72 5.60 -1.15
N ASP A 50 10.48 4.84 -2.22
CA ASP A 50 10.60 5.34 -3.60
C ASP A 50 9.66 6.53 -3.84
N ALA A 51 8.42 6.45 -3.37
CA ALA A 51 7.48 7.56 -3.47
C ALA A 51 8.01 8.83 -2.80
N LYS A 52 8.58 8.72 -1.59
CA LYS A 52 9.19 9.87 -0.88
C LYS A 52 10.36 10.44 -1.69
N TYR A 53 11.24 9.58 -2.18
CA TYR A 53 12.40 9.97 -2.98
C TYR A 53 11.98 10.76 -4.24
N PHE A 54 11.00 10.26 -4.98
CA PHE A 54 10.51 10.95 -6.18
C PHE A 54 9.78 12.26 -5.84
N LYS A 55 9.05 12.31 -4.73
CA LYS A 55 8.44 13.55 -4.22
C LYS A 55 9.51 14.61 -3.93
N GLU A 56 10.58 14.25 -3.21
CA GLU A 56 11.68 15.16 -2.87
C GLU A 56 12.38 15.71 -4.12
N LYS A 57 12.40 14.94 -5.21
CA LYS A 57 12.93 15.36 -6.52
C LYS A 57 11.96 16.17 -7.38
N GLY A 58 10.72 16.38 -6.93
CA GLY A 58 9.68 17.06 -7.71
C GLY A 58 9.05 16.18 -8.80
N ASP A 59 9.39 14.89 -8.88
CA ASP A 59 8.77 13.95 -9.82
C ASP A 59 7.48 13.37 -9.23
N TYR A 60 6.42 14.19 -9.25
CA TYR A 60 5.16 13.85 -8.62
C TYR A 60 4.40 12.74 -9.35
N VAL A 61 4.63 12.58 -10.66
CA VAL A 61 4.01 11.50 -11.43
C VAL A 61 4.59 10.15 -11.00
N THR A 62 5.92 10.03 -10.90
CA THR A 62 6.56 8.80 -10.46
C THR A 62 6.33 8.52 -8.97
N ALA A 63 6.29 9.57 -8.14
CA ALA A 63 5.91 9.42 -6.73
C ALA A 63 4.48 8.86 -6.59
N PHE A 64 3.53 9.41 -7.35
CA PHE A 64 2.15 8.93 -7.37
C PHE A 64 2.06 7.50 -7.89
N ALA A 65 2.78 7.16 -8.97
CA ALA A 65 2.83 5.80 -9.49
C ALA A 65 3.35 4.80 -8.45
N SER A 66 4.41 5.16 -7.71
CA SER A 66 4.99 4.34 -6.65
C SER A 66 3.99 4.07 -5.52
N LEU A 67 3.22 5.08 -5.10
CA LEU A 67 2.14 4.91 -4.11
C LEU A 67 1.04 3.96 -4.59
N ASN A 68 0.64 4.03 -5.86
CA ASN A 68 -0.37 3.12 -6.41
C ASN A 68 0.17 1.68 -6.51
N TYR A 69 1.45 1.51 -6.85
CA TYR A 69 2.06 0.18 -6.90
C TYR A 69 2.21 -0.45 -5.50
N LEU A 70 2.58 0.36 -4.50
CA LEU A 70 2.48 -0.01 -3.08
C LEU A 70 1.07 -0.49 -2.73
N HIS A 71 0.03 0.25 -3.11
CA HIS A 71 -1.35 -0.13 -2.80
C HIS A 71 -1.73 -1.46 -3.44
N GLY A 72 -1.22 -1.74 -4.64
CA GLY A 72 -1.39 -3.05 -5.29
C GLY A 72 -0.92 -4.22 -4.43
N TYR A 73 0.22 -4.11 -3.75
CA TYR A 73 0.69 -5.16 -2.82
C TYR A 73 -0.22 -5.29 -1.60
N LEU A 74 -0.64 -4.16 -1.02
CA LEU A 74 -1.51 -4.17 0.16
C LEU A 74 -2.88 -4.78 -0.15
N ASP A 75 -3.48 -4.37 -1.27
CA ASP A 75 -4.76 -4.89 -1.76
C ASP A 75 -4.68 -6.38 -2.06
N ALA A 76 -3.63 -6.80 -2.79
CA ALA A 76 -3.42 -8.21 -3.11
C ALA A 76 -3.24 -9.06 -1.85
N GLY A 77 -2.48 -8.56 -0.86
CA GLY A 77 -2.27 -9.28 0.39
C GLY A 77 -3.55 -9.39 1.24
N ALA A 78 -4.37 -8.33 1.28
CA ALA A 78 -5.65 -8.35 1.97
C ALA A 78 -6.66 -9.30 1.29
N ARG A 79 -6.77 -9.26 -0.04
CA ARG A 79 -7.64 -10.17 -0.81
C ARG A 79 -7.21 -11.62 -0.72
N LEU A 80 -5.90 -11.89 -0.75
CA LEU A 80 -5.35 -13.24 -0.53
C LEU A 80 -5.59 -13.76 0.90
N GLY A 81 -5.81 -12.86 1.87
CA GLY A 81 -6.01 -13.19 3.27
C GLY A 81 -4.72 -13.34 4.08
N VAL A 82 -3.57 -12.91 3.53
CA VAL A 82 -2.30 -12.82 4.27
C VAL A 82 -2.24 -11.57 5.14
N PHE A 83 -3.04 -10.56 4.83
CA PHE A 83 -3.28 -9.40 5.69
C PHE A 83 -4.72 -9.39 6.20
N LYS A 84 -4.88 -9.12 7.49
CA LYS A 84 -6.14 -8.74 8.10
C LYS A 84 -6.17 -7.22 8.22
N VAL A 85 -7.25 -6.62 7.74
CA VAL A 85 -7.50 -5.17 7.76
C VAL A 85 -8.75 -4.90 8.59
N SER A 86 -8.85 -3.77 9.26
CA SER A 86 -10.03 -3.39 10.05
C SER A 86 -11.03 -2.56 9.26
N THR A 87 -10.62 -2.00 8.12
CA THR A 87 -11.49 -1.24 7.22
C THR A 87 -11.04 -1.35 5.78
N THR A 88 -11.99 -1.28 4.84
CA THR A 88 -11.73 -1.22 3.39
C THR A 88 -11.54 0.20 2.86
N LYS A 89 -11.78 1.22 3.68
CA LYS A 89 -11.74 2.65 3.28
C LYS A 89 -10.43 3.10 2.63
N TYR A 90 -9.31 2.43 2.94
CA TYR A 90 -7.98 2.77 2.43
C TYR A 90 -7.47 1.83 1.35
N PHE A 91 -8.33 0.94 0.85
CA PHE A 91 -8.01 -0.11 -0.10
C PHE A 91 -8.87 0.06 -1.36
N ALA A 92 -8.42 -0.50 -2.50
CA ALA A 92 -9.14 -0.35 -3.77
C ALA A 92 -10.30 -1.36 -3.95
N PHE A 93 -10.73 -2.02 -2.88
CA PHE A 93 -11.81 -3.00 -2.89
C PHE A 93 -12.86 -2.66 -1.83
N GLU A 94 -14.12 -2.92 -2.13
CA GLU A 94 -15.21 -2.82 -1.16
C GLU A 94 -15.29 -4.11 -0.32
N GLU A 95 -15.95 -4.08 0.84
CA GLU A 95 -16.30 -5.32 1.53
C GLU A 95 -17.23 -6.12 0.60
N GLU A 96 -16.69 -7.10 -0.12
CA GLU A 96 -17.50 -8.22 -0.54
C GLU A 96 -17.98 -8.87 0.76
N THR A 97 -19.27 -8.69 1.05
CA THR A 97 -20.04 -9.46 2.04
C THR A 97 -19.52 -10.89 2.08
N ARG A 98 -18.70 -11.20 3.08
CA ARG A 98 -18.37 -12.55 3.49
C ARG A 98 -19.46 -13.06 4.41
#